data_AF-A0A3D1ZG10-F1
#
_entry.id   AF-A0A3D1ZG10-F1
#
_cell.length_a   1.000
_cell.length_b   1.000
_cell.length_c   1.000
_cell.angle_alpha   90.00
_cell.angle_beta   90.00
_cell.angle_gamma   90.00
#
_symmetry.space_group_name_H-M   'P 1'
#
loop_
_entity.id
_entity.type
_entity.pdbx_description
1 polymer ?
#
loop_
_entity_poly.entity_id
_entity_poly.type
_entity_poly.pdbx_seq_one_letter_code
_entity_poly.pdbx_strand_id
1 'polypeptide(L)' 'MGDAAFGMTGLDFETAARSGIPTLTIVLNNSTMAIETSSMARSHELYNTRDLQGNYADMAIAMGGWAERVEDPADAGA' A
#
# COMPACT_ATOMS: atom_id res chain seq x y z
N MET A 1 -2.50 -5.99 3.63
CA MET A 1 -1.10 -6.11 3.16
C MET A 1 -0.34 -4.85 3.53
N GLY A 2 0.98 -4.91 3.69
CA GLY A 2 1.79 -3.71 3.90
C GLY A 2 1.93 -2.91 2.60
N ASP A 3 2.22 -1.61 2.72
CA ASP A 3 2.55 -0.71 1.61
C ASP A 3 3.66 -1.24 0.70
N ALA A 4 4.72 -1.82 1.25
CA ALA A 4 5.81 -2.40 0.47
C ALA A 4 5.32 -3.54 -0.43
N ALA A 5 4.52 -4.46 0.14
CA ALA A 5 3.98 -5.59 -0.59
C ALA A 5 3.00 -5.12 -1.67
N PHE A 6 2.13 -4.16 -1.33
CA PHE A 6 1.22 -3.56 -2.30
C PHE A 6 1.97 -2.77 -3.38
N GLY A 7 3.09 -2.13 -3.08
CA GLY A 7 3.92 -1.46 -4.08
C GLY A 7 4.51 -2.42 -5.13
N MET A 8 4.70 -3.70 -4.78
CA MET A 8 5.23 -4.72 -5.70
C MET A 8 4.15 -5.33 -6.61
N THR A 9 2.92 -5.48 -6.11
CA THR A 9 1.83 -6.18 -6.83
C THR A 9 0.61 -5.30 -7.10
N GLY A 10 0.68 -4.00 -6.78
CA GLY A 10 -0.48 -3.11 -6.76
C GLY A 10 -1.10 -2.86 -8.13
N LEU A 11 -0.35 -3.08 -9.22
CA LEU A 11 -0.89 -3.01 -10.59
C LEU A 11 -1.93 -4.10 -10.88
N ASP A 12 -1.91 -5.22 -10.14
CA ASP A 12 -2.92 -6.27 -10.28
C ASP A 12 -4.32 -5.76 -9.89
N PHE A 13 -4.40 -4.66 -9.13
CA PHE A 13 -5.65 -3.96 -8.84
C PHE A 13 -6.35 -3.47 -10.11
N GLU A 14 -5.61 -2.93 -11.09
CA GLU A 14 -6.18 -2.54 -12.40
C GLU A 14 -6.82 -3.74 -13.08
N THR A 15 -6.18 -4.92 -13.00
CA THR A 15 -6.71 -6.12 -13.64
C THR A 15 -8.02 -6.56 -12.99
N ALA A 16 -8.14 -6.45 -11.66
CA ALA A 16 -9.39 -6.68 -10.96
C ALA A 16 -10.48 -5.69 -11.39
N ALA A 17 -10.15 -4.39 -11.46
CA ALA A 17 -11.07 -3.34 -11.88
C ALA A 17 -11.59 -3.55 -13.31
N ARG A 18 -10.68 -3.75 -14.28
CA ARG A 18 -11.04 -3.98 -15.70
C ARG A 18 -11.82 -5.27 -15.91
N SER A 19 -11.56 -6.30 -15.10
CA SER A 19 -12.23 -7.60 -15.21
C SER A 19 -13.54 -7.68 -14.42
N GLY A 20 -13.91 -6.62 -13.68
CA GLY A 20 -15.11 -6.61 -12.84
C GLY A 20 -15.06 -7.61 -11.69
N ILE A 21 -13.86 -7.89 -11.15
CA ILE A 21 -13.68 -8.83 -10.04
C ILE A 21 -13.81 -8.05 -8.72
N PRO A 22 -14.80 -8.37 -7.87
CA PRO A 22 -14.99 -7.66 -6.61
C PRO A 22 -13.95 -8.12 -5.59
N THR A 23 -12.89 -7.32 -5.42
CA THR A 23 -11.87 -7.52 -4.39
C THR A 23 -11.88 -6.36 -3.40
N LEU A 24 -11.55 -6.64 -2.14
CA LEU A 24 -11.28 -5.64 -1.12
C LEU A 24 -9.85 -5.80 -0.65
N THR A 25 -9.04 -4.76 -0.83
CA THR A 25 -7.64 -4.76 -0.42
C THR A 25 -7.43 -3.68 0.63
N ILE A 26 -6.99 -4.10 1.82
CA ILE A 26 -6.61 -3.19 2.92
C ILE A 26 -5.09 -3.04 2.90
N VAL A 27 -4.63 -1.81 2.71
CA VAL A 27 -3.19 -1.45 2.70
C VAL A 27 -2.84 -0.75 4.01
N LEU A 28 -1.96 -1.37 4.79
CA LEU A 28 -1.37 -0.75 5.98
C LEU A 28 -0.19 0.13 5.53
N ASN A 29 -0.43 1.44 5.45
CA ASN A 29 0.53 2.41 4.94
C ASN A 29 1.28 3.09 6.09
N ASN A 30 2.35 2.45 6.57
CA ASN A 30 3.23 2.99 7.62
C ASN A 30 4.56 3.53 7.06
N SER A 31 4.69 3.61 5.74
CA SER A 31 5.85 4.15 5.02
C SER A 31 7.16 3.41 5.32
N THR A 32 7.12 2.16 5.80
CA THR A 32 8.33 1.41 6.12
C THR A 32 8.19 -0.12 6.08
N MET A 33 9.24 -0.80 5.63
CA MET A 33 9.35 -2.27 5.76
C MET A 33 9.67 -2.70 7.20
N ALA A 34 8.64 -2.71 8.06
CA ALA A 34 8.80 -2.93 9.50
C ALA A 34 9.43 -4.28 9.88
N ILE A 35 9.10 -5.36 9.16
CA ILE A 35 9.61 -6.71 9.44
C ILE A 35 11.12 -6.85 9.13
N GLU A 36 11.66 -6.03 8.23
CA GLU A 36 13.04 -6.10 7.75
C GLU A 36 14.02 -5.18 8.52
N THR A 37 13.60 -4.68 9.67
CA THR A 37 14.41 -3.76 10.48
C THR A 37 15.76 -4.37 10.89
N SER A 38 15.78 -5.66 11.25
CA SER A 38 17.01 -6.35 11.68
C SER A 38 17.85 -6.82 10.50
N SER A 39 17.22 -7.37 9.47
CA SER A 39 17.88 -7.95 8.28
C SER A 39 18.53 -6.88 7.40
N MET A 40 17.93 -5.67 7.32
CA MET A 40 18.37 -4.58 6.44
C MET A 40 18.99 -3.40 7.19
N ALA A 41 19.42 -3.55 8.45
CA ALA A 41 19.89 -2.43 9.28
C ALA A 41 21.00 -1.60 8.61
N ARG A 42 22.05 -2.26 8.09
CA ARG A 42 23.20 -1.57 7.48
C ARG A 42 22.87 -0.93 6.13
N SER A 43 22.11 -1.60 5.28
CA SER A 43 21.71 -1.03 3.99
C SER A 43 20.78 0.15 4.20
N HIS A 44 19.92 0.08 5.21
CA HIS A 44 19.00 1.15 5.53
C HIS A 44 19.72 2.38 6.09
N GLU A 45 20.70 2.21 6.99
CA GLU A 45 21.55 3.31 7.47
C GLU A 45 22.24 4.07 6.33
N LEU A 46 22.68 3.35 5.29
CA LEU A 46 23.44 3.94 4.18
C LEU A 46 22.56 4.50 3.06
N TYR A 47 21.40 3.89 2.81
CA TYR A 47 20.61 4.13 1.58
C TYR A 47 19.10 4.24 1.79
N ASN A 48 18.61 4.27 3.03
CA ASN A 48 17.19 4.34 3.36
C ASN A 48 16.35 3.24 2.69
N THR A 49 16.89 2.03 2.55
CA THR A 49 16.31 0.92 1.76
C THR A 49 14.94 0.41 2.21
N ARG A 50 14.35 0.98 3.27
CA ARG A 50 13.06 0.57 3.83
C ARG A 50 12.02 1.68 3.78
N ASP A 51 12.43 2.93 3.52
CA ASP A 51 11.52 4.06 3.51
C ASP A 51 10.72 4.04 2.22
N LEU A 52 9.41 4.12 2.37
CA LEU A 52 8.44 4.02 1.28
C LEU A 52 7.62 5.30 1.22
N GLN A 53 7.05 5.55 0.05
CA GLN A 53 6.17 6.69 -0.21
C GLN A 53 5.01 6.23 -1.08
N GLY A 54 4.00 7.09 -1.21
CA GLY A 54 2.91 6.90 -2.16
C GLY A 54 1.53 7.06 -1.53
N ASN A 55 0.60 7.58 -2.33
CA ASN A 55 -0.82 7.58 -2.02
C ASN A 55 -1.51 6.45 -2.81
N TYR A 56 -1.74 5.33 -2.14
CA TYR A 56 -2.36 4.16 -2.76
C TYR A 56 -3.86 4.31 -3.01
N ALA A 57 -4.54 5.21 -2.28
CA ALA A 57 -5.95 5.51 -2.54
C ALA A 57 -6.13 6.23 -3.87
N ASP A 58 -5.31 7.27 -4.12
CA ASP A 58 -5.30 7.97 -5.41
C ASP A 58 -4.94 7.02 -6.56
N MET A 59 -3.99 6.11 -6.32
CA MET A 59 -3.61 5.08 -7.30
C MET A 59 -4.79 4.17 -7.67
N ALA A 60 -5.53 3.67 -6.67
CA ALA A 60 -6.68 2.80 -6.91
C ALA A 60 -7.80 3.53 -7.66
N ILE A 61 -8.03 4.82 -7.37
CA ILE A 61 -8.97 5.67 -8.13
C ILE A 61 -8.49 5.83 -9.58
N ALA A 62 -7.21 6.12 -9.80
CA ALA A 62 -6.64 6.27 -11.13
C ALA A 62 -6.71 4.97 -11.97
N MET A 63 -6.78 3.81 -11.31
CA MET A 63 -6.95 2.50 -11.94
C MET A 63 -8.41 2.10 -12.19
N GLY A 64 -9.36 3.00 -11.93
CA GLY A 64 -10.79 2.77 -12.18
C GLY A 64 -11.53 2.03 -11.06
N GLY A 65 -10.93 1.94 -9.87
CA GLY A 65 -11.59 1.38 -8.68
C GLY A 65 -12.16 2.45 -7.74
N TRP A 66 -12.73 1.98 -6.64
CA TRP A 66 -13.08 2.80 -5.48
C TRP A 66 -12.00 2.66 -4.41
N ALA A 67 -11.70 3.75 -3.71
CA ALA A 67 -10.79 3.72 -2.58
C ALA A 67 -11.13 4.81 -1.56
N GLU A 68 -10.72 4.54 -0.33
CA GLU A 68 -10.81 5.44 0.81
C GLU A 68 -9.51 5.34 1.62
N ARG A 69 -9.06 6.47 2.15
CA ARG A 69 -7.95 6.52 3.10
C ARG A 69 -8.51 6.86 4.47
N VAL A 70 -8.27 5.96 5.42
CA VAL A 70 -8.68 6.10 6.81
C VAL A 70 -7.44 6.38 7.66
N GLU A 71 -7.46 7.46 8.43
CA GLU A 71 -6.38 7.83 9.37
C GLU A 71 -6.86 7.78 10.83
N ASP A 72 -8.14 8.08 11.09
CA ASP A 72 -8.80 7.82 12.36
C ASP A 72 -9.67 6.54 12.24
N PRO A 73 -9.52 5.54 13.11
CA PRO A 73 -10.39 4.38 13.15
C PRO A 73 -11.89 4.69 13.22
N ALA A 74 -12.27 5.86 13.74
CA ALA A 74 -13.65 6.31 13.81
C ALA A 74 -14.26 6.65 12.42
N ASP A 75 -13.43 6.91 11.41
CA ASP A 75 -13.89 7.22 10.05
C ASP A 75 -14.23 5.96 9.25
N ALA A 76 -13.79 4.77 9.70
CA ALA A 76 -13.96 3.53 8.96
C ALA A 76 -15.43 3.09 8.88
N GLY A 77 -15.99 3.11 7.67
CA GLY A 77 -17.37 2.66 7.40
C GLY A 77 -18.45 3.73 7.65
N ALA A 78 -18.05 4.99 7.71
CA ALA A 78 -18.94 6.16 7.80
C ALA A 78 -19.71 6.45 6.49
#